data_AF-A0A1G5YMF9-F1
#
_entry.id   AF-A0A1G5YMF9-F1
#
_cell.length_a   1.000
_cell.length_b   1.000
_cell.length_c   1.000
_cell.angle_alpha   90.00
_cell.angle_beta   90.00
_cell.angle_gamma   90.00
#
_symmetry.space_group_name_H-M   'P 1'
#
loop_
_entity.id
_entity.type
_entity.pdbx_description
1 polymer ?
#
loop_
_entity_poly.entity_id
_entity_poly.type
_entity_poly.pdbx_seq_one_letter_code
_entity_poly.pdbx_strand_id
1 'polypeptide(L)'
;MNETANLTGTTQSEILDFLFLKGFTSGGSFAIWRKPLSKKLEFLLDDQEIPYKVDLAFEELPAGFIVHPFADQEDKKAYFIKSTRYFSFILDQETVKEDLPEWVKSSEDQSLTSIKAAINHLVRKKSEASCSENLQADEKSHFMRLVQHGVEAIDAGKLEKVVPARTKLISVPENFDLGNALLQMLQAYPNSFVNFFHIPKVGTWVGASPETLIKTGGDHFYTMALAGTQKAIGEHPLKSAAWTQKEIEEQALVCRYIVDCFKKIRLREYEEHGPKTIMAGNLLHLRTDFKVDMKATRFPQLGSVMLDLLHPTSAVCGMPRKEAHEFLQENEGFDRSFFAGFLGPVNIEGETSIFVNLRTASFKGEKAILYAGAGVTEDSDPEKEWEETELKCQIIGKFIQTPST
;
A
#
# COMPACT_ATOMS: atom_id res chain seq x y z
N MET A 1 -10.09 54.04 -9.55
CA MET A 1 -9.40 53.63 -8.31
C MET A 1 -9.43 52.12 -8.32
N ASN A 2 -8.24 51.52 -8.24
CA ASN A 2 -7.99 50.12 -8.54
C ASN A 2 -8.71 49.19 -7.54
N GLU A 3 -9.62 48.38 -8.05
CA GLU A 3 -9.99 47.12 -7.39
C GLU A 3 -8.84 46.14 -7.61
N THR A 4 -8.04 45.95 -6.57
CA THR A 4 -7.07 44.87 -6.47
C THR A 4 -7.81 43.53 -6.41
N ALA A 5 -8.01 42.91 -7.57
CA ALA A 5 -8.14 41.47 -7.68
C ALA A 5 -6.78 40.84 -7.32
N ASN A 6 -6.73 40.05 -6.25
CA ASN A 6 -5.62 39.18 -5.83
C ASN A 6 -6.12 38.46 -4.55
N LEU A 7 -6.26 37.13 -4.42
CA LEU A 7 -5.55 35.99 -5.00
C LEU A 7 -6.54 34.83 -5.24
N THR A 8 -6.48 34.14 -6.38
CA THR A 8 -7.27 32.90 -6.61
C THR A 8 -6.35 31.68 -6.52
N GLY A 9 -6.03 31.25 -5.30
CA GLY A 9 -5.37 29.97 -5.08
C GLY A 9 -6.22 28.80 -5.60
N THR A 10 -5.58 27.77 -6.15
CA THR A 10 -6.25 26.50 -6.48
C THR A 10 -6.36 25.66 -5.22
N THR A 11 -7.53 25.11 -4.93
CA THR A 11 -7.69 24.22 -3.77
C THR A 11 -6.92 22.91 -4.00
N GLN A 12 -6.51 22.22 -2.92
CA GLN A 12 -5.82 20.93 -3.05
C GLN A 12 -6.66 19.87 -3.80
N SER A 13 -7.99 19.94 -3.68
CA SER A 13 -8.89 19.06 -4.41
C SER A 13 -8.82 19.30 -5.90
N GLU A 14 -8.81 20.57 -6.33
CA GLU A 14 -8.70 20.93 -7.74
C GLU A 14 -7.34 20.52 -8.33
N ILE A 15 -6.24 20.70 -7.58
CA ILE A 15 -4.91 20.23 -8.01
C ILE A 15 -4.93 18.71 -8.24
N LEU A 16 -5.50 17.96 -7.30
CA LEU A 16 -5.63 16.51 -7.43
C LEU A 16 -6.49 16.12 -8.64
N ASP A 17 -7.61 16.79 -8.86
CA ASP A 17 -8.47 16.55 -10.01
C ASP A 17 -7.71 16.78 -11.33
N PHE A 18 -6.93 17.86 -11.43
CA PHE A 18 -6.08 18.11 -12.60
C PHE A 18 -5.02 17.01 -12.80
N LEU A 19 -4.37 16.56 -11.72
CA LEU A 19 -3.37 15.49 -11.77
C LEU A 19 -3.99 14.14 -12.17
N PHE A 20 -5.16 13.79 -11.65
CA PHE A 20 -5.88 12.58 -12.02
C PHE A 20 -6.32 12.62 -13.48
N LEU A 21 -6.95 13.71 -13.91
CA LEU A 21 -7.36 13.87 -15.30
C LEU A 21 -6.14 13.74 -16.23
N LYS A 22 -5.03 14.41 -15.90
CA LYS A 22 -3.81 14.34 -16.69
C LYS A 22 -3.24 12.92 -16.73
N GLY A 23 -3.15 12.26 -15.58
CA GLY A 23 -2.68 10.89 -15.45
C GLY A 23 -3.48 9.94 -16.34
N PHE A 24 -4.80 9.94 -16.22
CA PHE A 24 -5.66 9.04 -17.00
C PHE A 24 -5.70 9.37 -18.50
N THR A 25 -5.64 10.65 -18.88
CA THR A 25 -5.70 11.05 -20.30
C THR A 25 -4.36 10.94 -21.03
N SER A 26 -3.26 10.77 -20.30
CA SER A 26 -1.93 10.56 -20.90
C SER A 26 -1.82 9.24 -21.68
N GLY A 27 -2.65 8.25 -21.36
CA GLY A 27 -2.51 6.87 -21.86
C GLY A 27 -1.41 6.07 -21.18
N GLY A 28 -0.59 6.69 -20.33
CA GLY A 28 0.54 6.09 -19.63
C GLY A 28 0.27 5.74 -18.17
N SER A 29 1.35 5.53 -17.42
CA SER A 29 1.29 5.08 -16.01
C SER A 29 1.58 6.25 -15.06
N PHE A 30 0.88 6.34 -13.94
CA PHE A 30 1.11 7.40 -12.96
C PHE A 30 0.91 6.92 -11.53
N ALA A 31 1.54 7.63 -10.59
CA ALA A 31 1.38 7.40 -9.17
C ALA A 31 1.26 8.72 -8.41
N ILE A 32 0.41 8.73 -7.38
CA ILE A 32 0.29 9.79 -6.39
C ILE A 32 0.54 9.16 -5.03
N TRP A 33 1.36 9.79 -4.20
CA TRP A 33 1.59 9.29 -2.86
C TRP A 33 1.95 10.38 -1.86
N ARG A 34 1.76 10.04 -0.59
CA ARG A 34 2.30 10.78 0.56
C ARG A 34 2.96 9.80 1.51
N LYS A 35 4.25 9.99 1.77
CA LYS A 35 5.00 9.24 2.80
C LYS A 35 4.38 9.45 4.19
N PRO A 36 4.51 8.49 5.13
CA PRO A 36 4.09 8.66 6.51
C PRO A 36 4.62 9.98 7.12
N LEU A 37 3.74 10.72 7.81
CA LEU A 37 4.01 12.00 8.48
C LEU A 37 4.53 13.14 7.58
N SER A 38 4.70 12.90 6.28
CA SER A 38 5.06 13.95 5.33
C SER A 38 3.88 14.87 5.10
N LYS A 39 4.14 16.17 4.92
CA LYS A 39 3.15 17.11 4.37
C LYS A 39 3.21 17.19 2.85
N LYS A 40 4.21 16.58 2.22
CA LYS A 40 4.41 16.62 0.77
C LYS A 40 3.58 15.54 0.09
N LEU A 41 2.69 15.95 -0.81
CA LEU A 41 2.03 15.06 -1.75
C LEU A 41 2.82 15.09 -3.06
N GLU A 42 3.13 13.91 -3.57
CA GLU A 42 4.02 13.71 -4.72
C GLU A 42 3.24 13.00 -5.83
N PHE A 43 3.51 13.41 -7.07
CA PHE A 43 2.94 12.86 -8.30
C PHE A 43 4.08 12.59 -9.28
N LEU A 44 4.00 11.45 -9.96
CA LEU A 44 4.79 11.21 -11.16
C LEU A 44 3.94 10.60 -12.26
N LEU A 45 4.35 10.87 -13.50
CA LEU A 45 3.74 10.35 -14.70
C LEU A 45 4.83 9.87 -15.66
N ASP A 46 4.63 8.68 -16.18
CA ASP A 46 5.31 8.14 -17.33
C ASP A 46 4.34 8.14 -18.53
N ASP A 47 4.64 8.97 -19.53
CA ASP A 47 3.78 9.15 -20.72
C ASP A 47 3.81 7.91 -21.67
N GLN A 48 4.58 6.87 -21.36
CA GLN A 48 4.62 5.66 -22.17
C GLN A 48 3.35 4.81 -22.02
N GLU A 49 2.69 4.52 -23.14
CA GLU A 49 1.46 3.68 -23.15
C GLU A 49 1.70 2.22 -22.78
N ILE A 50 2.94 1.72 -22.99
CA ILE A 50 3.30 0.34 -22.71
C ILE A 50 3.95 0.30 -21.32
N PRO A 51 3.34 -0.39 -20.34
CA PRO A 51 3.95 -0.58 -19.03
C PRO A 51 5.31 -1.27 -19.18
N TYR A 52 6.32 -0.72 -18.52
CA TYR A 52 7.65 -1.30 -18.53
C TYR A 52 7.93 -1.98 -17.19
N LYS A 53 8.79 -3.00 -17.24
CA LYS A 53 9.19 -3.78 -16.08
C LYS A 53 10.70 -3.76 -15.89
N VAL A 54 11.13 -3.84 -14.63
CA VAL A 54 12.54 -3.74 -14.22
C VAL A 54 12.92 -4.84 -13.23
N ASP A 55 14.21 -5.13 -13.16
CA ASP A 55 14.80 -5.96 -12.12
C ASP A 55 14.81 -5.22 -10.78
N LEU A 56 14.88 -5.95 -9.66
CA LEU A 56 14.77 -5.38 -8.31
C LEU A 56 16.04 -4.68 -7.80
N ALA A 57 17.06 -4.52 -8.64
CA ALA A 57 18.29 -3.76 -8.35
C ALA A 57 18.01 -2.24 -8.35
N PHE A 58 17.17 -1.78 -7.42
CA PHE A 58 16.63 -0.44 -7.43
C PHE A 58 17.66 0.67 -7.19
N GLU A 59 18.83 0.35 -6.65
CA GLU A 59 19.94 1.31 -6.52
C GLU A 59 20.45 1.80 -7.89
N GLU A 60 20.26 1.02 -8.95
CA GLU A 60 20.67 1.36 -10.32
C GLU A 60 19.53 1.99 -11.14
N LEU A 61 18.31 1.99 -10.61
CA LEU A 61 17.15 2.53 -11.31
C LEU A 61 17.12 4.06 -11.27
N PRO A 62 16.58 4.72 -12.31
CA PRO A 62 16.30 6.15 -12.23
C PRO A 62 15.19 6.43 -11.21
N ALA A 63 14.96 7.71 -10.92
CA ALA A 63 13.83 8.15 -10.13
C ALA A 63 12.49 7.64 -10.71
N GLY A 64 11.64 7.05 -9.88
CA GLY A 64 10.36 6.49 -10.32
C GLY A 64 9.54 5.87 -9.19
N PHE A 65 8.56 5.04 -9.56
CA PHE A 65 7.69 4.32 -8.64
C PHE A 65 7.60 2.85 -9.02
N ILE A 66 7.91 1.96 -8.08
CA ILE A 66 7.90 0.51 -8.30
C ILE A 66 6.59 -0.09 -7.79
N VAL A 67 6.08 -1.11 -8.49
CA VAL A 67 4.91 -1.89 -8.10
C VAL A 67 5.15 -3.36 -8.45
N HIS A 68 5.11 -4.23 -7.46
CA HIS A 68 5.32 -5.66 -7.63
C HIS A 68 4.14 -6.45 -7.03
N PRO A 69 3.63 -7.49 -7.72
CA PRO A 69 2.56 -8.34 -7.19
C PRO A 69 3.01 -9.20 -6.00
N PHE A 70 2.06 -9.85 -5.32
CA PHE A 70 2.36 -10.78 -4.22
C PHE A 70 3.17 -12.00 -4.69
N ALA A 71 2.65 -12.69 -5.70
CA ALA A 71 3.33 -13.82 -6.31
C ALA A 71 4.40 -13.32 -7.28
N ASP A 72 5.59 -13.92 -7.20
CA ASP A 72 6.63 -13.68 -8.18
C ASP A 72 6.10 -14.04 -9.56
N GLN A 73 6.30 -13.12 -10.50
CA GLN A 73 6.02 -13.38 -11.91
C GLN A 73 7.12 -14.30 -12.47
N GLU A 74 6.86 -14.99 -13.57
CA GLU A 74 7.87 -15.85 -14.22
C GLU A 74 9.17 -15.07 -14.54
N ASP A 75 9.03 -13.78 -14.85
CA ASP A 75 10.16 -12.89 -15.14
C ASP A 75 10.84 -12.32 -13.89
N LYS A 76 10.24 -12.45 -12.70
CA LYS A 76 10.65 -11.84 -11.42
C LYS A 76 10.85 -10.32 -11.49
N LYS A 77 10.15 -9.66 -12.41
CA LYS A 77 10.26 -8.21 -12.61
C LYS A 77 9.09 -7.47 -11.97
N ALA A 78 9.39 -6.27 -11.47
CA ALA A 78 8.38 -5.32 -11.02
C ALA A 78 7.95 -4.40 -12.15
N TYR A 79 6.70 -3.94 -12.13
CA TYR A 79 6.32 -2.77 -12.91
C TYR A 79 7.04 -1.56 -12.33
N PHE A 80 7.47 -0.66 -13.21
CA PHE A 80 8.08 0.60 -12.80
C PHE A 80 7.38 1.73 -13.55
N ILE A 81 7.25 2.89 -12.93
CA ILE A 81 6.66 4.09 -13.50
C ILE A 81 7.75 5.15 -13.45
N LYS A 82 8.29 5.51 -14.61
CA LYS A 82 9.45 6.41 -14.66
C LYS A 82 8.99 7.80 -14.29
N SER A 83 9.82 8.54 -13.57
CA SER A 83 9.58 9.94 -13.28
C SER A 83 9.88 10.82 -14.50
N THR A 84 9.16 10.60 -15.62
CA THR A 84 9.28 11.42 -16.84
C THR A 84 8.74 12.83 -16.58
N ARG A 85 7.64 12.91 -15.82
CA ARG A 85 7.16 14.14 -15.20
C ARG A 85 7.00 13.91 -13.71
N TYR A 86 7.37 14.93 -12.94
CA TYR A 86 7.28 14.93 -11.48
C TYR A 86 6.72 16.25 -11.01
N PHE A 87 5.83 16.19 -10.03
CA PHE A 87 5.29 17.35 -9.36
C PHE A 87 5.04 17.02 -7.89
N SER A 88 5.22 18.00 -7.01
CA SER A 88 4.91 17.85 -5.60
C SER A 88 4.44 19.16 -5.01
N PHE A 89 3.53 19.10 -4.04
CA PHE A 89 3.04 20.26 -3.31
C PHE A 89 2.84 19.94 -1.83
N ILE A 90 2.74 20.98 -1.00
CA ILE A 90 2.60 20.84 0.45
C ILE A 90 1.12 20.88 0.82
N LEU A 91 0.66 19.82 1.47
CA LEU A 91 -0.62 19.77 2.15
C LEU A 91 -0.66 20.86 3.23
N ASP A 92 -1.78 21.57 3.26
CA ASP A 92 -2.11 22.72 4.12
C ASP A 92 -1.45 24.05 3.75
N GLN A 93 -0.86 24.16 2.56
CA GLN A 93 -0.41 25.43 1.99
C GLN A 93 -1.19 25.76 0.73
N GLU A 94 -1.56 27.04 0.55
CA GLU A 94 -2.08 27.50 -0.73
C GLU A 94 -0.98 27.36 -1.78
N THR A 95 -1.29 26.65 -2.86
CA THR A 95 -0.41 26.60 -4.03
C THR A 95 -0.90 27.67 -5.00
N VAL A 96 -0.03 28.62 -5.32
CA VAL A 96 -0.36 29.65 -6.31
C VAL A 96 -0.46 28.96 -7.67
N LYS A 97 -1.49 29.30 -8.46
CA LYS A 97 -1.71 28.73 -9.80
C LYS A 97 -0.48 28.79 -10.69
N GLU A 98 0.31 29.86 -10.55
CA GLU A 98 1.53 30.08 -11.30
C GLU A 98 2.60 29.01 -11.05
N ASP A 99 2.59 28.36 -9.88
CA ASP A 99 3.54 27.31 -9.50
C ASP A 99 3.18 25.93 -10.08
N LEU A 100 1.98 25.77 -10.65
CA LEU A 100 1.62 24.53 -11.34
C LEU A 100 2.45 24.37 -12.62
N PRO A 101 2.98 23.16 -12.92
CA PRO A 101 3.65 22.92 -14.18
C PRO A 101 2.73 23.17 -15.38
N GLU A 102 3.26 23.69 -16.48
CA GLU A 102 2.48 23.99 -17.70
C GLU A 102 1.66 22.78 -18.19
N TRP A 103 2.22 21.57 -18.06
CA TRP A 103 1.56 20.33 -18.46
C TRP A 103 0.38 19.93 -17.55
N VAL A 104 0.27 20.51 -16.35
CA VAL A 104 -0.91 20.41 -15.47
C VAL A 104 -1.91 21.49 -15.85
N LYS A 105 -1.44 22.73 -16.08
CA LYS A 105 -2.28 23.89 -16.47
C LYS A 105 -3.09 23.66 -17.75
N SER A 106 -2.57 22.86 -18.69
CA SER A 106 -3.29 22.51 -19.94
C SER A 106 -4.66 21.83 -19.74
N SER A 107 -4.95 21.33 -18.53
CA SER A 107 -6.23 20.71 -18.18
C SER A 107 -7.27 21.72 -17.68
N GLU A 108 -6.93 23.02 -17.55
CA GLU A 108 -7.74 24.06 -16.91
C GLU A 108 -8.90 24.59 -17.77
N ASP A 109 -8.89 24.40 -19.09
CA ASP A 109 -9.94 24.91 -19.99
C ASP A 109 -11.30 24.22 -19.82
N GLN A 110 -11.38 23.19 -18.96
CA GLN A 110 -12.59 22.43 -18.67
C GLN A 110 -13.20 22.82 -17.32
N SER A 111 -14.53 22.86 -17.24
CA SER A 111 -15.25 23.05 -15.98
C SER A 111 -14.89 21.95 -14.97
N LEU A 112 -14.66 22.29 -13.69
CA LEU A 112 -14.37 21.31 -12.63
C LEU A 112 -15.42 20.18 -12.55
N THR A 113 -16.70 20.49 -12.75
CA THR A 113 -17.77 19.48 -12.81
C THR A 113 -17.54 18.49 -13.93
N SER A 114 -17.08 18.96 -15.10
CA SER A 114 -16.76 18.10 -16.23
C SER A 114 -15.50 17.26 -15.98
N ILE A 115 -14.51 17.81 -15.27
CA ILE A 115 -13.29 17.10 -14.88
C ILE A 115 -13.61 15.96 -13.93
N LYS A 116 -14.37 16.22 -12.86
CA LYS A 116 -14.79 15.18 -11.90
C LYS A 116 -15.60 14.08 -12.57
N ALA A 117 -16.53 14.44 -13.46
CA ALA A 117 -17.31 13.47 -14.23
C ALA A 117 -16.40 12.62 -15.15
N ALA A 118 -15.40 13.24 -15.80
CA ALA A 118 -14.44 12.53 -16.64
C ALA A 118 -13.57 11.56 -15.83
N ILE A 119 -13.02 11.99 -14.69
CA ILE A 119 -12.24 11.15 -13.78
C ILE A 119 -13.10 9.96 -13.32
N ASN A 120 -14.33 10.21 -12.87
CA ASN A 120 -15.20 9.14 -12.40
C ASN A 120 -15.52 8.13 -13.52
N HIS A 121 -15.79 8.61 -14.74
CA HIS A 121 -15.96 7.74 -15.91
C HIS A 121 -14.70 6.90 -16.21
N LEU A 122 -13.51 7.48 -16.09
CA LEU A 122 -12.24 6.78 -16.36
C LEU A 122 -11.94 5.73 -15.28
N VAL A 123 -12.19 6.03 -14.01
CA VAL A 123 -12.07 5.08 -12.88
C VAL A 123 -13.09 3.95 -12.99
N ARG A 124 -14.33 4.28 -13.40
CA ARG A 124 -15.43 3.32 -13.58
C ARG A 124 -15.43 2.62 -14.94
N LYS A 125 -14.44 2.88 -15.79
CA LYS A 125 -14.29 2.16 -17.06
C LYS A 125 -13.92 0.72 -16.77
N LYS A 126 -14.62 -0.25 -17.37
CA LYS A 126 -14.22 -1.65 -17.28
C LYS A 126 -12.80 -1.82 -17.83
N SER A 127 -11.91 -2.34 -16.99
CA SER A 127 -10.57 -2.72 -17.39
C SER A 127 -10.64 -3.96 -18.28
N GLU A 128 -9.80 -4.03 -19.31
CA GLU A 128 -9.59 -5.24 -20.12
C GLU A 128 -8.85 -6.35 -19.35
N ALA A 129 -8.29 -6.04 -18.18
CA ALA A 129 -7.55 -6.98 -17.35
C ALA A 129 -8.48 -8.08 -16.78
N SER A 130 -8.30 -9.31 -17.27
CA SER A 130 -8.95 -10.51 -16.78
C SER A 130 -8.49 -10.83 -15.36
N CYS A 131 -9.27 -10.45 -14.35
CA CYS A 131 -9.20 -11.09 -13.05
C CYS A 131 -10.57 -11.70 -12.82
N SER A 132 -10.62 -13.01 -12.58
CA SER A 132 -11.88 -13.72 -12.34
C SER A 132 -12.56 -13.09 -11.13
N GLU A 133 -13.77 -12.54 -11.32
CA GLU A 133 -14.67 -12.16 -10.23
C GLU A 133 -15.11 -13.44 -9.51
N ASN A 134 -14.21 -14.04 -8.71
CA ASN A 134 -14.57 -15.21 -7.94
C ASN A 134 -15.36 -14.77 -6.71
N LEU A 135 -16.68 -14.73 -6.86
CA LEU A 135 -17.64 -14.33 -5.82
C LEU A 135 -17.47 -15.15 -4.52
N GLN A 136 -16.93 -16.36 -4.59
CA GLN A 136 -16.71 -17.19 -3.39
C GLN A 136 -15.66 -16.61 -2.43
N ALA A 137 -14.71 -15.81 -2.92
CA ALA A 137 -13.66 -15.22 -2.07
C ALA A 137 -14.17 -14.08 -1.17
N ASP A 138 -15.42 -13.64 -1.33
CA ASP A 138 -16.10 -12.67 -0.45
C ASP A 138 -17.00 -13.37 0.59
N GLU A 139 -17.24 -14.68 0.46
CA GLU A 139 -18.11 -15.39 1.39
C GLU A 139 -17.43 -15.62 2.73
N LYS A 140 -18.10 -15.20 3.81
CA LYS A 140 -17.66 -15.44 5.18
C LYS A 140 -17.34 -16.91 5.47
N SER A 141 -18.21 -17.82 5.01
CA SER A 141 -18.04 -19.27 5.17
C SER A 141 -16.80 -19.80 4.46
N HIS A 142 -16.40 -19.20 3.33
CA HIS A 142 -15.15 -19.54 2.66
C HIS A 142 -13.97 -19.16 3.55
N PHE A 143 -13.90 -17.90 3.96
CA PHE A 143 -12.76 -17.41 4.75
C PHE A 143 -12.61 -18.15 6.08
N MET A 144 -13.72 -18.43 6.79
CA MET A 144 -13.67 -19.18 8.04
C MET A 144 -13.14 -20.62 7.84
N ARG A 145 -13.50 -21.30 6.74
CA ARG A 145 -12.94 -22.62 6.41
C ARG A 145 -11.45 -22.53 6.07
N LEU A 146 -11.05 -21.49 5.36
CA LEU A 146 -9.65 -21.23 5.03
C LEU A 146 -8.80 -21.01 6.30
N VAL A 147 -9.32 -20.24 7.27
CA VAL A 147 -8.68 -20.07 8.58
C VAL A 147 -8.58 -21.42 9.30
N GLN A 148 -9.67 -22.21 9.33
CA GLN A 148 -9.68 -23.53 9.97
C GLN A 148 -8.65 -24.49 9.34
N HIS A 149 -8.55 -24.53 8.01
CA HIS A 149 -7.53 -25.32 7.32
C HIS A 149 -6.10 -24.83 7.65
N GLY A 150 -5.93 -23.51 7.85
CA GLY A 150 -4.66 -22.93 8.29
C GLY A 150 -4.26 -23.41 9.68
N VAL A 151 -5.19 -23.42 10.64
CA VAL A 151 -4.98 -23.97 11.98
C VAL A 151 -4.63 -25.45 11.92
N GLU A 152 -5.39 -26.26 11.15
CA GLU A 152 -5.12 -27.69 10.98
C GLU A 152 -3.72 -27.98 10.39
N ALA A 153 -3.24 -27.13 9.46
CA ALA A 153 -1.90 -27.24 8.91
C ALA A 153 -0.81 -26.90 9.94
N ILE A 154 -1.10 -25.95 10.84
CA ILE A 154 -0.21 -25.58 11.95
C ILE A 154 -0.14 -26.70 12.99
N ASP A 155 -1.29 -27.24 13.41
CA ASP A 155 -1.38 -28.37 14.34
C ASP A 155 -0.66 -29.62 13.81
N ALA A 156 -0.69 -29.81 12.49
CA ALA A 156 0.03 -30.89 11.81
C ALA A 156 1.56 -30.63 11.68
N GLY A 157 2.05 -29.49 12.15
CA GLY A 157 3.46 -29.08 12.09
C GLY A 157 3.95 -28.74 10.68
N LYS A 158 3.04 -28.51 9.71
CA LYS A 158 3.41 -28.11 8.34
C LYS A 158 3.73 -26.62 8.24
N LEU A 159 3.10 -25.82 9.08
CA LEU A 159 3.24 -24.37 9.14
C LEU A 159 3.42 -23.94 10.60
N GLU A 160 4.13 -22.85 10.83
CA GLU A 160 4.16 -22.13 12.11
C GLU A 160 3.13 -21.00 12.14
N LYS A 161 2.87 -20.40 10.97
CA LYS A 161 1.92 -19.30 10.78
C LYS A 161 1.51 -19.23 9.32
N VAL A 162 0.28 -18.83 9.06
CA VAL A 162 -0.17 -18.49 7.70
C VAL A 162 -1.07 -17.26 7.72
N VAL A 163 -1.11 -16.50 6.63
CA VAL A 163 -1.89 -15.27 6.54
C VAL A 163 -2.88 -15.39 5.40
N PRO A 164 -3.96 -16.16 5.56
CA PRO A 164 -5.02 -16.23 4.57
C PRO A 164 -5.63 -14.86 4.33
N ALA A 165 -5.95 -14.59 3.09
CA ALA A 165 -6.61 -13.38 2.64
C ALA A 165 -7.97 -13.67 2.03
N ARG A 166 -8.71 -12.59 1.82
CA ARG A 166 -9.98 -12.58 1.13
C ARG A 166 -10.19 -11.27 0.42
N THR A 167 -11.21 -11.25 -0.44
CA THR A 167 -11.69 -10.04 -1.08
C THR A 167 -13.00 -9.56 -0.47
N LYS A 168 -13.33 -8.29 -0.64
CA LYS A 168 -14.66 -7.74 -0.39
C LYS A 168 -15.07 -6.83 -1.53
N LEU A 169 -16.19 -7.12 -2.17
CA LEU A 169 -16.69 -6.35 -3.30
C LEU A 169 -17.60 -5.23 -2.81
N ILE A 170 -17.31 -4.00 -3.22
CA ILE A 170 -18.15 -2.82 -2.91
C ILE A 170 -18.51 -2.07 -4.19
N SER A 171 -19.69 -1.46 -4.22
CA SER A 171 -20.09 -0.57 -5.32
C SER A 171 -19.36 0.78 -5.23
N VAL A 172 -18.97 1.31 -6.38
CA VAL A 172 -18.46 2.68 -6.53
C VAL A 172 -19.63 3.58 -6.96
N PRO A 173 -20.05 4.57 -6.13
CA PRO A 173 -21.20 5.42 -6.44
C PRO A 173 -21.05 6.21 -7.75
N GLU A 174 -22.16 6.57 -8.38
CA GLU A 174 -22.13 7.34 -9.63
C GLU A 174 -21.58 8.76 -9.47
N ASN A 175 -21.63 9.29 -8.25
CA ASN A 175 -21.08 10.59 -7.87
C ASN A 175 -19.82 10.44 -7.02
N PHE A 176 -19.06 9.34 -7.17
CA PHE A 176 -17.78 9.16 -6.51
C PHE A 176 -16.77 10.25 -6.95
N ASP A 177 -16.17 10.93 -5.96
CA ASP A 177 -15.15 11.95 -6.15
C ASP A 177 -13.81 11.42 -5.64
N LEU A 178 -12.96 11.00 -6.57
CA LEU A 178 -11.65 10.41 -6.28
C LEU A 178 -10.69 11.42 -5.62
N GLY A 179 -10.71 12.68 -6.04
CA GLY A 179 -9.89 13.75 -5.47
C GLY A 179 -10.19 13.95 -4.00
N ASN A 180 -11.47 14.12 -3.68
CA ASN A 180 -11.94 14.28 -2.31
C ASN A 180 -11.70 13.02 -1.46
N ALA A 181 -11.97 11.82 -2.01
CA ALA A 181 -11.72 10.57 -1.30
C ALA A 181 -10.24 10.42 -0.90
N LEU A 182 -9.30 10.74 -1.80
CA LEU A 182 -7.87 10.70 -1.50
C LEU A 182 -7.49 11.74 -0.43
N LEU A 183 -8.02 12.97 -0.49
CA LEU A 183 -7.78 13.99 0.54
C LEU A 183 -8.26 13.56 1.93
N GLN A 184 -9.47 13.01 2.01
CA GLN A 184 -10.00 12.51 3.28
C GLN A 184 -9.16 11.36 3.84
N MET A 185 -8.62 10.48 2.97
CA MET A 185 -7.68 9.44 3.39
C MET A 185 -6.35 10.02 3.90
N LEU A 186 -5.80 11.04 3.23
CA LEU A 186 -4.58 11.73 3.65
C LEU A 186 -4.77 12.33 5.05
N GLN A 187 -5.90 12.98 5.31
CA GLN A 187 -6.22 13.54 6.63
C GLN A 187 -6.42 12.46 7.70
N ALA A 188 -7.15 11.40 7.39
CA ALA A 188 -7.49 10.35 8.35
C ALA A 188 -6.28 9.48 8.75
N TYR A 189 -5.29 9.33 7.87
CA TYR A 189 -4.20 8.37 8.04
C TYR A 189 -2.81 9.00 8.00
N PRO A 190 -2.47 9.97 8.87
CA PRO A 190 -1.18 10.69 8.83
C PRO A 190 0.05 9.77 8.96
N ASN A 191 -0.08 8.62 9.65
CA ASN A 191 1.00 7.66 9.84
C ASN A 191 1.14 6.63 8.71
N SER A 192 0.24 6.62 7.74
CA SER A 192 0.26 5.64 6.64
C SER A 192 0.86 6.23 5.37
N PHE A 193 1.42 5.35 4.56
CA PHE A 193 1.73 5.59 3.16
C PHE A 193 0.44 5.54 2.34
N VAL A 194 -0.14 6.72 2.11
CA VAL A 194 -1.33 6.87 1.28
C VAL A 194 -0.88 6.96 -0.17
N ASN A 195 -1.43 6.11 -1.02
CA ASN A 195 -1.02 6.00 -2.41
C ASN A 195 -2.22 5.75 -3.35
N PHE A 196 -2.00 6.13 -4.60
CA PHE A 196 -2.83 5.80 -5.74
C PHE A 196 -1.90 5.52 -6.91
N PHE A 197 -2.16 4.48 -7.69
CA PHE A 197 -1.44 4.27 -8.95
C PHE A 197 -2.36 3.73 -10.03
N HIS A 198 -2.01 4.04 -11.28
CA HIS A 198 -2.64 3.50 -12.46
C HIS A 198 -1.56 3.01 -13.42
N ILE A 199 -1.73 1.79 -13.91
CA ILE A 199 -0.92 1.21 -14.97
C ILE A 199 -1.88 0.73 -16.06
N PRO A 200 -1.80 1.24 -17.30
CA PRO A 200 -2.67 0.85 -18.41
C PRO A 200 -2.70 -0.66 -18.60
N LYS A 201 -3.90 -1.22 -18.82
CA LYS A 201 -4.15 -2.67 -18.99
C LYS A 201 -3.81 -3.55 -17.78
N VAL A 202 -3.24 -3.00 -16.72
CA VAL A 202 -2.84 -3.72 -15.50
C VAL A 202 -3.83 -3.42 -14.38
N GLY A 203 -4.10 -2.14 -14.11
CA GLY A 203 -5.16 -1.76 -13.17
C GLY A 203 -4.96 -0.41 -12.50
N THR A 204 -5.96 -0.04 -11.71
CA THR A 204 -6.00 1.19 -10.90
C THR A 204 -6.19 0.79 -9.45
N TRP A 205 -5.34 1.30 -8.57
CA TRP A 205 -5.30 0.93 -7.16
C TRP A 205 -5.18 2.16 -6.27
N VAL A 206 -5.74 2.03 -5.07
CA VAL A 206 -5.62 3.03 -3.99
C VAL A 206 -5.31 2.30 -2.69
N GLY A 207 -4.53 2.91 -1.81
CA GLY A 207 -4.17 2.27 -0.54
C GLY A 207 -3.68 3.23 0.53
N ALA A 208 -3.61 2.72 1.76
CA ALA A 208 -3.09 3.41 2.93
C ALA A 208 -2.29 2.44 3.80
N SER A 209 -1.10 2.06 3.33
CA SER A 209 -0.29 1.04 3.99
C SER A 209 0.40 1.59 5.25
N PRO A 210 0.34 0.87 6.39
CA PRO A 210 1.09 1.22 7.59
C PRO A 210 2.52 0.63 7.62
N GLU A 211 2.85 -0.28 6.70
CA GLU A 211 4.02 -1.14 6.81
C GLU A 211 5.10 -0.74 5.78
N THR A 212 6.21 -0.18 6.27
CA THR A 212 7.39 0.02 5.42
C THR A 212 8.11 -1.31 5.30
N LEU A 213 8.27 -1.78 4.06
CA LEU A 213 9.04 -2.96 3.77
C LEU A 213 10.52 -2.65 3.89
N ILE A 214 11.01 -1.68 3.11
CA ILE A 214 12.36 -1.16 3.20
C ILE A 214 12.38 0.36 2.98
N LYS A 215 13.36 1.04 3.57
CA LYS A 215 13.72 2.42 3.21
C LYS A 215 15.22 2.53 3.12
N THR A 216 15.73 3.18 2.09
CA THR A 216 17.13 3.61 1.99
C THR A 216 17.19 5.12 1.78
N GLY A 217 18.16 5.77 2.43
CA GLY A 217 18.39 7.21 2.29
C GLY A 217 19.69 7.61 2.97
N GLY A 218 20.54 8.35 2.26
CA GLY A 218 21.92 8.60 2.69
C GLY A 218 22.67 7.29 2.95
N ASP A 219 23.34 7.18 4.09
CA ASP A 219 24.15 6.02 4.47
C ASP A 219 23.34 4.90 5.18
N HIS A 220 22.01 4.98 5.25
CA HIS A 220 21.21 4.10 6.12
C HIS A 220 20.13 3.29 5.39
N PHE A 221 19.94 2.06 5.87
CA PHE A 221 18.84 1.17 5.55
C PHE A 221 17.92 1.02 6.76
N TYR A 222 16.61 0.94 6.50
CA TYR A 222 15.58 0.73 7.52
C TYR A 222 14.58 -0.33 7.05
N THR A 223 14.08 -1.11 8.00
CA THR A 223 12.91 -1.99 7.83
C THR A 223 12.15 -2.07 9.17
N MET A 224 10.94 -2.62 9.18
CA MET A 224 10.18 -2.82 10.40
C MET A 224 9.51 -4.19 10.44
N ALA A 225 9.35 -4.73 11.64
CA ALA A 225 8.38 -5.77 11.93
C ALA A 225 7.10 -5.12 12.44
N LEU A 226 5.97 -5.35 11.77
CA LEU A 226 4.66 -4.83 12.15
C LEU A 226 3.63 -5.97 12.20
N ALA A 227 3.31 -6.46 13.40
CA ALA A 227 2.32 -7.51 13.61
C ALA A 227 1.65 -7.34 14.99
N GLY A 228 0.70 -8.23 15.32
CA GLY A 228 -0.21 -8.04 16.44
C GLY A 228 -1.20 -6.91 16.15
N THR A 229 -2.49 -7.21 16.15
CA THR A 229 -3.54 -6.23 15.85
C THR A 229 -4.56 -6.19 16.96
N GLN A 230 -4.90 -4.99 17.43
CA GLN A 230 -6.02 -4.79 18.35
C GLN A 230 -6.83 -3.54 17.94
N LYS A 231 -8.12 -3.52 18.27
CA LYS A 231 -8.96 -2.33 18.09
C LYS A 231 -8.46 -1.21 19.02
N ALA A 232 -8.37 0.01 18.51
CA ALA A 232 -8.14 1.17 19.36
C ALA A 232 -9.43 1.48 20.16
N ILE A 233 -9.39 1.33 21.48
CA ILE A 233 -10.54 1.52 22.38
C ILE A 233 -10.24 2.63 23.41
N GLY A 234 -11.21 3.51 23.64
CA GLY A 234 -11.14 4.59 24.63
C GLY A 234 -10.47 5.87 24.13
N GLU A 235 -10.37 6.88 25.00
CA GLU A 235 -9.79 8.19 24.68
C GLU A 235 -8.26 8.17 24.52
N HIS A 236 -7.59 7.18 25.13
CA HIS A 236 -6.13 7.05 25.15
C HIS A 236 -5.66 5.64 24.77
N PRO A 237 -6.00 5.15 23.56
CA PRO A 237 -5.83 3.75 23.17
C PRO A 237 -4.37 3.27 23.26
N LEU A 238 -3.40 4.14 22.98
CA LEU A 238 -1.97 3.80 23.08
C LEU A 238 -1.49 3.50 24.51
N LYS A 239 -2.10 4.13 25.53
CA LYS A 239 -1.72 3.95 26.94
C LYS A 239 -2.47 2.79 27.59
N SER A 240 -3.65 2.46 27.08
CA SER A 240 -4.52 1.39 27.59
C SER A 240 -4.34 0.06 26.85
N ALA A 241 -3.45 0.00 25.85
CA ALA A 241 -3.18 -1.21 25.10
C ALA A 241 -2.68 -2.33 26.03
N ALA A 242 -3.38 -3.46 26.02
CA ALA A 242 -3.02 -4.66 26.76
C ALA A 242 -2.89 -5.82 25.76
N TRP A 243 -1.65 -6.14 25.40
CA TRP A 243 -1.34 -7.17 24.43
C TRP A 243 -1.47 -8.56 25.03
N THR A 244 -2.12 -9.48 24.32
CA THR A 244 -2.18 -10.88 24.73
C THR A 244 -0.93 -11.63 24.28
N GLN A 245 -0.75 -12.85 24.78
CA GLN A 245 0.37 -13.71 24.38
C GLN A 245 0.38 -13.98 22.87
N LYS A 246 -0.80 -14.16 22.25
CA LYS A 246 -0.96 -14.35 20.80
C LYS A 246 -0.33 -13.19 20.01
N GLU A 247 -0.72 -11.94 20.29
CA GLU A 247 -0.20 -10.79 19.53
C GLU A 247 1.30 -10.58 19.76
N ILE A 248 1.81 -10.88 20.96
CA ILE A 248 3.24 -10.81 21.28
C ILE A 248 4.03 -11.86 20.49
N GLU A 249 3.52 -13.09 20.38
CA GLU A 249 4.16 -14.16 19.63
C GLU A 249 4.15 -13.91 18.12
N GLU A 250 3.04 -13.41 17.59
CA GLU A 250 2.97 -12.95 16.20
C GLU A 250 4.05 -11.91 15.88
N GLN A 251 4.20 -10.91 16.76
CA GLN A 251 5.26 -9.90 16.61
C GLN A 251 6.66 -10.52 16.68
N ALA A 252 6.90 -11.41 17.64
CA ALA A 252 8.20 -12.06 17.82
C ALA A 252 8.58 -12.93 16.62
N LEU A 253 7.62 -13.62 16.00
CA LEU A 253 7.82 -14.38 14.77
C LEU A 253 8.27 -13.49 13.60
N VAL A 254 7.62 -12.34 13.40
CA VAL A 254 8.02 -11.40 12.33
C VAL A 254 9.40 -10.79 12.59
N CYS A 255 9.73 -10.43 13.84
CA CYS A 255 11.08 -9.99 14.19
C CYS A 255 12.13 -11.05 13.89
N ARG A 256 11.89 -12.31 14.30
CA ARG A 256 12.80 -13.44 14.02
C ARG A 256 13.05 -13.62 12.53
N TYR A 257 12.00 -13.52 11.71
CA TYR A 257 12.13 -13.62 10.26
C TYR A 257 13.08 -12.56 9.67
N ILE A 258 12.96 -11.30 10.09
CA ILE A 258 13.85 -10.22 9.62
C ILE A 258 15.30 -10.51 10.04
N VAL A 259 15.50 -10.90 11.31
CA VAL A 259 16.83 -11.26 11.83
C VAL A 259 17.43 -12.44 11.07
N ASP A 260 16.63 -13.44 10.70
CA ASP A 260 17.10 -14.58 9.90
C ASP A 260 17.46 -14.16 8.46
N CYS A 261 16.76 -13.17 7.88
CA CYS A 261 17.18 -12.56 6.62
C CYS A 261 18.54 -11.86 6.74
N PHE A 262 18.78 -11.10 7.82
CA PHE A 262 20.11 -10.52 8.09
C PHE A 262 21.20 -11.59 8.25
N LYS A 263 20.90 -12.71 8.92
CA LYS A 263 21.85 -13.82 9.06
C LYS A 263 22.22 -14.45 7.71
N LYS A 264 21.27 -14.60 6.78
CA LYS A 264 21.53 -15.16 5.43
C LYS A 264 22.60 -14.37 4.68
N ILE A 265 22.64 -13.05 4.86
CA ILE A 265 23.62 -12.15 4.25
C ILE A 265 24.80 -11.80 5.18
N ARG A 266 24.90 -12.49 6.33
CA ARG A 266 25.94 -12.28 7.35
C ARG A 266 26.00 -10.85 7.91
N LEU A 267 24.89 -10.13 7.87
CA LEU A 267 24.78 -8.81 8.48
C LEU A 267 24.61 -8.97 10.00
N ARG A 268 25.55 -8.42 10.77
CA ARG A 268 25.58 -8.53 12.24
C ARG A 268 25.46 -7.19 12.96
N GLU A 269 25.73 -6.10 12.25
CA GLU A 269 25.73 -4.75 12.80
C GLU A 269 24.43 -4.06 12.40
N TYR A 270 23.47 -4.03 13.33
CA TYR A 270 22.20 -3.33 13.18
C TYR A 270 21.69 -2.86 14.54
N GLU A 271 20.89 -1.81 14.53
CA GLU A 271 20.12 -1.35 15.69
C GLU A 271 18.72 -1.96 15.64
N GLU A 272 18.19 -2.40 16.78
CA GLU A 272 16.83 -2.91 16.95
C GLU A 272 16.12 -2.12 18.06
N HIS A 273 14.97 -1.51 17.74
CA HIS A 273 14.22 -0.66 18.66
C HIS A 273 12.75 -1.09 18.72
N GLY A 274 12.34 -1.73 19.82
CA GLY A 274 10.97 -2.19 20.04
C GLY A 274 10.88 -3.38 21.00
N PRO A 275 9.70 -4.05 21.10
CA PRO A 275 8.45 -3.66 20.43
C PRO A 275 7.80 -2.44 21.08
N LYS A 276 7.13 -1.60 20.28
CA LYS A 276 6.32 -0.46 20.73
C LYS A 276 4.92 -0.51 20.14
N THR A 277 3.94 -0.04 20.90
CA THR A 277 2.56 0.15 20.41
C THR A 277 2.52 1.37 19.49
N ILE A 278 2.06 1.18 18.26
CA ILE A 278 1.74 2.28 17.33
C ILE A 278 0.27 2.24 16.92
N MET A 279 -0.23 3.35 16.39
CA MET A 279 -1.60 3.46 15.89
C MET A 279 -1.60 3.68 14.38
N ALA A 280 -2.37 2.87 13.66
CA ALA A 280 -2.59 2.98 12.23
C ALA A 280 -4.10 3.03 11.94
N GLY A 281 -4.62 4.23 11.70
CA GLY A 281 -6.06 4.46 11.63
C GLY A 281 -6.72 4.13 12.96
N ASN A 282 -7.65 3.18 12.94
CA ASN A 282 -8.48 2.80 14.09
C ASN A 282 -7.92 1.55 14.81
N LEU A 283 -6.72 1.11 14.43
CA LEU A 283 -6.09 -0.11 14.93
C LEU A 283 -4.77 0.21 15.62
N LEU A 284 -4.45 -0.60 16.62
CA LEU A 284 -3.14 -0.64 17.27
C LEU A 284 -2.33 -1.78 16.69
N HIS A 285 -1.01 -1.58 16.62
CA HIS A 285 -0.04 -2.59 16.20
C HIS A 285 1.19 -2.60 17.10
N LEU A 286 1.80 -3.78 17.28
CA LEU A 286 3.16 -3.87 17.78
C LEU A 286 4.13 -3.60 16.63
N ARG A 287 5.17 -2.81 16.91
CA ARG A 287 6.19 -2.44 15.92
C ARG A 287 7.59 -2.56 16.50
N THR A 288 8.51 -3.15 15.75
CA THR A 288 9.95 -3.12 16.02
C THR A 288 10.67 -2.56 14.82
N ASP A 289 11.52 -1.57 15.01
CA ASP A 289 12.29 -0.92 13.96
C ASP A 289 13.71 -1.46 13.90
N PHE A 290 14.19 -1.72 12.68
CA PHE A 290 15.57 -2.11 12.40
C PHE A 290 16.26 -1.03 11.57
N LYS A 291 17.50 -0.71 11.94
CA LYS A 291 18.33 0.28 11.24
C LYS A 291 19.74 -0.25 11.03
N VAL A 292 20.30 0.00 9.85
CA VAL A 292 21.64 -0.43 9.46
C VAL A 292 22.40 0.74 8.85
N ASP A 293 23.64 0.95 9.28
CA ASP A 293 24.58 1.85 8.61
C ASP A 293 25.25 1.09 7.44
N MET A 294 24.81 1.38 6.22
CA MET A 294 25.29 0.73 4.99
C MET A 294 26.75 1.07 4.68
N LYS A 295 27.24 2.21 5.16
CA LYS A 295 28.62 2.64 4.94
C LYS A 295 29.59 1.93 5.88
N ALA A 296 29.24 1.84 7.16
CA ALA A 296 30.01 1.08 8.16
C ALA A 296 30.11 -0.39 7.78
N THR A 297 28.99 -0.97 7.33
CA THR A 297 28.90 -2.38 6.89
C THR A 297 29.45 -2.61 5.47
N ARG A 298 29.77 -1.54 4.73
CA ARG A 298 30.26 -1.57 3.33
C ARG A 298 29.32 -2.32 2.39
N PHE A 299 28.01 -2.14 2.58
CA PHE A 299 26.98 -2.84 1.83
C PHE A 299 25.99 -1.88 1.16
N PRO A 300 26.39 -1.22 0.05
CA PRO A 300 25.55 -0.23 -0.63
C PRO A 300 24.27 -0.83 -1.24
N GLN A 301 24.31 -2.11 -1.66
CA GLN A 301 23.16 -2.84 -2.24
C GLN A 301 22.27 -3.53 -1.20
N LEU A 302 22.38 -3.15 0.08
CA LEU A 302 21.61 -3.80 1.14
C LEU A 302 20.10 -3.65 0.91
N GLY A 303 19.67 -2.55 0.30
CA GLY A 303 18.27 -2.27 0.01
C GLY A 303 17.61 -3.34 -0.87
N SER A 304 18.12 -3.53 -2.09
CA SER A 304 17.58 -4.50 -3.06
C SER A 304 17.74 -5.94 -2.59
N VAL A 305 18.88 -6.26 -1.96
CA VAL A 305 19.10 -7.59 -1.38
C VAL A 305 18.08 -7.90 -0.28
N MET A 306 17.83 -6.96 0.62
CA MET A 306 16.82 -7.15 1.66
C MET A 306 15.39 -7.16 1.12
N LEU A 307 15.10 -6.38 0.07
CA LEU A 307 13.79 -6.43 -0.58
C LEU A 307 13.45 -7.83 -1.09
N ASP A 308 14.39 -8.48 -1.80
CA ASP A 308 14.23 -9.84 -2.33
C ASP A 308 14.09 -10.90 -1.21
N LEU A 309 14.88 -10.76 -0.15
CA LEU A 309 14.82 -11.67 1.00
C LEU A 309 13.52 -11.51 1.80
N LEU A 310 13.06 -10.28 1.99
CA LEU A 310 11.90 -9.98 2.82
C LEU A 310 10.58 -10.25 2.11
N HIS A 311 10.45 -9.95 0.81
CA HIS A 311 9.19 -10.06 0.07
C HIS A 311 8.88 -11.48 -0.42
N PRO A 312 7.66 -12.03 -0.23
CA PRO A 312 6.62 -11.53 0.66
C PRO A 312 6.99 -11.75 2.13
N THR A 313 6.63 -10.79 2.98
CA THR A 313 6.96 -10.84 4.40
C THR A 313 6.20 -11.96 5.10
N SER A 314 6.75 -12.47 6.19
CA SER A 314 6.03 -13.41 7.07
C SER A 314 4.77 -12.78 7.68
N ALA A 315 4.65 -11.45 7.71
CA ALA A 315 3.47 -10.72 8.16
C ALA A 315 2.27 -10.85 7.20
N VAL A 316 2.52 -11.14 5.92
CA VAL A 316 1.47 -11.21 4.87
C VAL A 316 1.38 -12.55 4.14
N CYS A 317 2.38 -13.42 4.30
CA CYS A 317 2.40 -14.77 3.74
C CYS A 317 2.28 -15.82 4.85
N GLY A 318 3.35 -16.07 5.60
CA GLY A 318 3.39 -17.07 6.66
C GLY A 318 4.80 -17.62 6.85
N MET A 319 4.92 -18.66 7.68
CA MET A 319 6.17 -19.36 7.99
C MET A 319 5.93 -20.88 8.08
N PRO A 320 6.86 -21.70 7.54
CA PRO A 320 7.95 -21.31 6.67
C PRO A 320 7.44 -20.77 5.32
N ARG A 321 8.21 -19.85 4.69
CA ARG A 321 7.70 -19.02 3.58
C ARG A 321 7.21 -19.84 2.38
N LYS A 322 7.93 -20.89 1.99
CA LYS A 322 7.61 -21.67 0.79
C LYS A 322 6.29 -22.42 0.98
N GLU A 323 6.19 -23.16 2.07
CA GLU A 323 5.04 -23.97 2.45
C GLU A 323 3.80 -23.09 2.67
N ALA A 324 3.97 -21.92 3.31
CA ALA A 324 2.87 -20.96 3.47
C ALA A 324 2.40 -20.41 2.12
N HIS A 325 3.32 -20.10 1.20
CA HIS A 325 2.97 -19.62 -0.14
C HIS A 325 2.20 -20.68 -0.94
N GLU A 326 2.67 -21.93 -0.92
CA GLU A 326 1.99 -23.07 -1.56
C GLU A 326 0.58 -23.27 -0.97
N PHE A 327 0.44 -23.26 0.36
CA PHE A 327 -0.86 -23.34 1.03
C PHE A 327 -1.82 -22.23 0.55
N LEU A 328 -1.37 -20.98 0.50
CA LEU A 328 -2.21 -19.86 0.09
C LEU A 328 -2.65 -19.99 -1.37
N GLN A 329 -1.72 -20.33 -2.26
CA GLN A 329 -2.02 -20.52 -3.68
C GLN A 329 -3.05 -21.62 -3.92
N GLU A 330 -3.01 -22.69 -3.14
CA GLU A 330 -3.94 -23.81 -3.25
C GLU A 330 -5.33 -23.52 -2.65
N ASN A 331 -5.41 -22.72 -1.58
CA ASN A 331 -6.61 -22.64 -0.74
C ASN A 331 -7.38 -21.32 -0.84
N GLU A 332 -6.79 -20.20 -1.29
CA GLU A 332 -7.47 -18.90 -1.30
C GLU A 332 -8.56 -18.76 -2.38
N GLY A 333 -8.38 -19.41 -3.53
CA GLY A 333 -9.34 -19.35 -4.62
C GLY A 333 -9.44 -18.00 -5.34
N PHE A 334 -8.50 -17.07 -5.14
CA PHE A 334 -8.40 -15.83 -5.91
C PHE A 334 -6.93 -15.40 -6.10
N ASP A 335 -6.68 -14.56 -7.11
CA ASP A 335 -5.37 -13.93 -7.31
C ASP A 335 -5.27 -12.65 -6.47
N ARG A 336 -4.30 -12.62 -5.54
CA ARG A 336 -4.00 -11.43 -4.73
C ARG A 336 -3.57 -10.24 -5.59
N SER A 337 -3.04 -10.49 -6.79
CA SER A 337 -2.51 -9.46 -7.68
C SER A 337 -1.51 -8.58 -6.91
N PHE A 338 -1.77 -7.28 -6.78
CA PHE A 338 -0.91 -6.37 -6.05
C PHE A 338 -1.13 -6.34 -4.54
N PHE A 339 -2.22 -6.90 -3.99
CA PHE A 339 -2.40 -6.97 -2.54
C PHE A 339 -1.32 -7.86 -1.91
N ALA A 340 -0.72 -7.42 -0.79
CA ALA A 340 0.43 -8.07 -0.15
C ALA A 340 1.71 -8.16 -1.03
N GLY A 341 1.69 -7.54 -2.21
CA GLY A 341 2.88 -7.17 -2.96
C GLY A 341 3.63 -6.00 -2.31
N PHE A 342 4.47 -5.31 -3.07
CA PHE A 342 5.11 -4.08 -2.59
C PHE A 342 5.05 -2.96 -3.62
N LEU A 343 5.12 -1.73 -3.15
CA LEU A 343 5.21 -0.54 -4.00
C LEU A 343 5.83 0.65 -3.28
N GLY A 344 6.26 1.64 -4.06
CA GLY A 344 6.67 2.93 -3.52
C GLY A 344 7.65 3.70 -4.40
N PRO A 345 7.99 4.93 -4.00
CA PRO A 345 9.00 5.74 -4.68
C PRO A 345 10.40 5.12 -4.60
N VAL A 346 11.10 5.14 -5.73
CA VAL A 346 12.50 4.72 -5.87
C VAL A 346 13.32 5.93 -6.32
N ASN A 347 14.43 6.18 -5.62
CA ASN A 347 15.40 7.23 -5.90
C ASN A 347 14.80 8.63 -6.12
N ILE A 348 13.66 8.93 -5.49
CA ILE A 348 13.07 10.26 -5.46
C ILE A 348 13.84 11.08 -4.43
N GLU A 349 14.51 12.15 -4.89
CA GLU A 349 15.36 12.99 -4.04
C GLU A 349 16.47 12.20 -3.32
N GLY A 350 16.96 11.12 -3.94
CA GLY A 350 18.00 10.25 -3.38
C GLY A 350 17.52 9.30 -2.28
N GLU A 351 16.21 9.17 -2.07
CA GLU A 351 15.62 8.18 -1.15
C GLU A 351 14.81 7.13 -1.92
N THR A 352 14.84 5.89 -1.44
CA THR A 352 13.89 4.84 -1.84
C THR A 352 13.07 4.45 -0.62
N SER A 353 11.75 4.39 -0.76
CA SER A 353 10.83 4.00 0.33
C SER A 353 9.78 3.06 -0.24
N ILE A 354 9.87 1.79 0.11
CA ILE A 354 8.99 0.72 -0.39
C ILE A 354 8.14 0.21 0.77
N PHE A 355 6.86 0.01 0.50
CA PHE A 355 5.83 -0.37 1.46
C PHE A 355 5.18 -1.67 1.00
N VAL A 356 4.72 -2.47 1.95
CA VAL A 356 3.87 -3.62 1.63
C VAL A 356 2.50 -3.11 1.21
N ASN A 357 1.91 -3.61 0.13
CA ASN A 357 0.63 -3.12 -0.38
C ASN A 357 -0.56 -3.64 0.44
N LEU A 358 -0.85 -2.96 1.54
CA LEU A 358 -1.89 -3.31 2.49
C LEU A 358 -2.93 -2.20 2.59
N ARG A 359 -4.11 -2.57 3.12
CA ARG A 359 -5.27 -1.66 3.23
C ARG A 359 -5.48 -0.98 1.88
N THR A 360 -5.81 -1.79 0.88
CA THR A 360 -5.83 -1.38 -0.51
C THR A 360 -7.08 -1.88 -1.23
N ALA A 361 -7.44 -1.19 -2.30
CA ALA A 361 -8.54 -1.52 -3.17
C ALA A 361 -8.09 -1.42 -4.64
N SER A 362 -8.62 -2.31 -5.48
CA SER A 362 -8.52 -2.18 -6.94
C SER A 362 -9.86 -1.74 -7.53
N PHE A 363 -9.84 -0.83 -8.49
CA PHE A 363 -11.04 -0.41 -9.21
C PHE A 363 -11.31 -1.33 -10.40
N LYS A 364 -12.56 -1.80 -10.53
CA LYS A 364 -13.02 -2.72 -11.57
C LYS A 364 -14.41 -2.29 -12.05
N GLY A 365 -14.43 -1.33 -12.97
CA GLY A 365 -15.67 -0.77 -13.46
C GLY A 365 -16.44 -0.05 -12.34
N GLU A 366 -17.73 -0.36 -12.18
CA GLU A 366 -18.60 0.24 -11.15
C GLU A 366 -18.41 -0.37 -9.75
N LYS A 367 -17.37 -1.17 -9.57
CA LYS A 367 -17.05 -1.84 -8.31
C LYS A 367 -15.60 -1.60 -7.93
N ALA A 368 -15.32 -1.72 -6.63
CA ALA A 368 -13.97 -1.83 -6.12
C ALA A 368 -13.83 -3.14 -5.33
N ILE A 369 -12.68 -3.80 -5.49
CA ILE A 369 -12.31 -5.00 -4.75
C ILE A 369 -11.39 -4.57 -3.62
N LEU A 370 -11.85 -4.69 -2.38
CA LEU A 370 -11.04 -4.51 -1.18
C LEU A 370 -10.33 -5.83 -0.87
N TYR A 371 -9.12 -5.75 -0.33
CA TYR A 371 -8.35 -6.93 0.07
C TYR A 371 -7.95 -6.84 1.54
N ALA A 372 -8.09 -7.96 2.25
CA ALA A 372 -7.64 -8.07 3.63
C ALA A 372 -7.24 -9.52 3.94
N GLY A 373 -6.25 -9.69 4.81
CA GLY A 373 -5.89 -10.97 5.38
C GLY A 373 -5.69 -10.87 6.88
N ALA A 374 -5.66 -12.01 7.55
CA ALA A 374 -5.50 -12.12 9.00
C ALA A 374 -4.41 -13.17 9.32
N GLY A 375 -3.60 -12.89 10.34
CA GLY A 375 -2.56 -13.82 10.76
C GLY A 375 -3.17 -14.97 11.54
N VAL A 376 -2.94 -16.20 11.09
CA VAL A 376 -3.43 -17.42 11.72
C VAL A 376 -2.29 -18.12 12.44
N THR A 377 -2.51 -18.38 13.74
CA THR A 377 -1.68 -19.21 14.63
C THR A 377 -2.53 -20.34 15.21
N GLU A 378 -1.95 -21.21 16.05
CA GLU A 378 -2.67 -22.31 16.71
C GLU A 378 -3.90 -21.85 17.54
N ASP A 379 -3.84 -20.65 18.11
CA ASP A 379 -4.91 -20.07 18.94
C ASP A 379 -5.94 -19.22 18.16
N SER A 380 -5.88 -19.22 16.83
CA SER A 380 -6.75 -18.39 16.00
C SER A 380 -8.20 -18.89 15.99
N ASP A 381 -9.14 -17.93 16.10
CA ASP A 381 -10.57 -18.18 16.02
C ASP A 381 -11.11 -17.66 14.67
N PRO A 382 -11.69 -18.53 13.81
CA PRO A 382 -12.14 -18.13 12.47
C PRO A 382 -13.11 -16.95 12.41
N GLU A 383 -13.98 -16.80 13.42
CA GLU A 383 -14.95 -15.71 13.49
C GLU A 383 -14.24 -14.38 13.79
N LYS A 384 -13.32 -14.38 14.76
CA LYS A 384 -12.51 -13.20 15.09
C LYS A 384 -11.62 -12.77 13.92
N GLU A 385 -11.01 -13.72 13.21
CA GLU A 385 -10.20 -13.39 12.03
C GLU A 385 -11.05 -12.79 10.91
N TRP A 386 -12.30 -13.26 10.73
CA TRP A 386 -13.25 -12.63 9.82
C TRP A 386 -13.57 -11.19 10.23
N GLU A 387 -13.88 -10.95 11.52
CA GLU A 387 -14.13 -9.60 12.02
C GLU A 387 -12.92 -8.67 11.82
N GLU A 388 -11.70 -9.17 12.03
CA GLU A 388 -10.49 -8.41 11.80
C GLU A 388 -10.36 -7.98 10.32
N THR A 389 -10.59 -8.89 9.38
CA THR A 389 -10.54 -8.56 7.96
C THR A 389 -11.64 -7.57 7.55
N GLU A 390 -12.83 -7.62 8.14
CA GLU A 390 -13.88 -6.62 7.92
C GLU A 390 -13.42 -5.20 8.32
N LEU A 391 -12.78 -5.06 9.48
CA LEU A 391 -12.23 -3.78 9.95
C LEU A 391 -11.12 -3.28 9.03
N LYS A 392 -10.25 -4.18 8.55
CA LYS A 392 -9.18 -3.86 7.60
C LYS A 392 -9.74 -3.36 6.27
N CYS A 393 -10.82 -3.96 5.76
CA CYS A 393 -11.51 -3.51 4.54
C CYS A 393 -12.15 -2.12 4.71
N GLN A 394 -12.75 -1.83 5.87
CA GLN A 394 -13.40 -0.54 6.15
C GLN A 394 -12.45 0.66 6.09
N ILE A 395 -11.14 0.45 6.29
CA ILE A 395 -10.13 1.53 6.24
C ILE A 395 -10.14 2.25 4.89
N ILE A 396 -10.30 1.54 3.79
CA ILE A 396 -10.41 2.14 2.46
C ILE A 396 -11.86 2.23 2.00
N GLY A 397 -12.64 1.18 2.25
CA GLY A 397 -14.00 1.05 1.72
C GLY A 397 -14.90 2.22 2.06
N LYS A 398 -14.78 2.79 3.26
CA LYS A 398 -15.59 3.94 3.68
C LYS A 398 -15.40 5.19 2.81
N PHE A 399 -14.19 5.44 2.30
CA PHE A 399 -13.93 6.59 1.43
C PHE A 399 -14.39 6.37 0.00
N ILE A 400 -14.46 5.11 -0.44
CA ILE A 400 -14.98 4.75 -1.78
C ILE A 400 -16.51 4.79 -1.79
N GLN A 401 -17.15 4.36 -0.69
CA GLN A 401 -18.63 4.27 -0.61
C GLN A 401 -19.30 5.58 -0.21
N THR A 402 -18.54 6.60 0.24
CA THR A 402 -19.11 7.89 0.62
C THR A 402 -19.43 8.69 -0.64
N PRO A 403 -20.70 8.98 -0.94
CA PRO A 403 -21.07 9.82 -2.08
C PRO A 403 -20.52 11.24 -1.90
N SER A 404 -20.29 11.97 -2.99
CA SER A 404 -20.04 13.41 -2.90
C SER A 404 -21.24 14.10 -2.23
N THR A 405 -20.98 14.90 -1.19
CA THR A 405 -21.96 15.77 -0.53
C THR A 405 -22.38 16.94 -1.40
#